data_AF-A0A1G2HJV0-F1
#
_entry.id   AF-A0A1G2HJV0-F1
#
_cell.length_a   1.000
_cell.length_b   1.000
_cell.length_c   1.000
_cell.angle_alpha   90.00
_cell.angle_beta   90.00
_cell.angle_gamma   90.00
#
_symmetry.space_group_name_H-M   'P 1'
#
loop_
_entity.id
_entity.type
_entity.pdbx_description
1 polymer ?
#
loop_
_entity_poly.entity_id
_entity_poly.type
_entity_poly.pdbx_seq_one_letter_code
_entity_poly.pdbx_strand_id
1 'polypeptide(L)'
;MEKIERKIHILDAENKSLGRLAVEVAVLLRGKNKPNFVPYKDVGDTVVVKNIDKMKFTGNKLENKNYFHFTGYLGNMKQATLKEFLIKRGPKEVLRKAVMGMLCKNKLRARQIKRLR
;
A
#
# COMPACT_ATOMS: atom_id res chain seq x y z
N MET A 1 19.98 7.20 20.56
CA MET A 1 18.81 6.90 19.70
C MET A 1 17.86 6.02 20.48
N GLU A 2 16.66 6.51 20.79
CA GLU A 2 15.63 5.73 21.46
C GLU A 2 15.26 4.50 20.61
N LYS A 3 15.31 3.30 21.20
CA LYS A 3 15.02 2.05 20.49
C LYS A 3 13.49 1.94 20.36
N ILE A 4 12.97 2.23 19.17
CA ILE A 4 11.53 2.15 18.90
C ILE A 4 11.16 0.67 18.77
N GLU A 5 10.41 0.14 19.72
CA GLU A 5 9.83 -1.20 19.62
C GLU A 5 8.71 -1.22 18.58
N ARG A 6 8.81 -2.17 17.65
CA ARG A 6 7.88 -2.36 16.55
C ARG A 6 7.23 -3.71 16.68
N LYS A 7 5.90 -3.72 16.73
CA LYS A 7 5.12 -4.93 16.72
C LYS A 7 4.94 -5.41 15.28
N ILE A 8 4.71 -6.72 15.11
CA ILE A 8 4.33 -7.30 13.83
C ILE A 8 2.82 -7.51 13.86
N HIS A 9 2.10 -6.89 12.92
CA HIS A 9 0.67 -7.10 12.73
C HIS A 9 0.46 -8.00 11.53
N ILE A 10 -0.40 -9.00 11.68
CA ILE A 10 -0.77 -9.92 10.61
C ILE A 10 -2.22 -9.61 10.23
N LEU A 11 -2.43 -9.22 8.97
CA LEU A 11 -3.75 -8.93 8.43
C LEU A 11 -4.12 -9.95 7.36
N ASP A 12 -5.35 -10.42 7.39
CA ASP A 12 -5.92 -11.21 6.30
C ASP A 12 -6.58 -10.30 5.26
N ALA A 13 -6.26 -10.51 3.99
CA ALA A 13 -6.85 -9.80 2.86
C ALA A 13 -8.12 -10.48 2.32
N GLU A 14 -8.44 -11.70 2.76
CA GLU A 14 -9.61 -12.44 2.29
C GLU A 14 -10.90 -11.65 2.56
N ASN A 15 -11.75 -11.54 1.53
CA ASN A 15 -13.01 -10.79 1.54
C ASN A 15 -12.91 -9.27 1.84
N LYS A 16 -11.71 -8.72 2.05
CA LYS A 16 -11.54 -7.28 2.27
C LYS A 16 -11.43 -6.54 0.93
N SER A 17 -11.99 -5.34 0.87
CA SER A 17 -11.83 -4.46 -0.28
C SER A 17 -10.45 -3.81 -0.26
N LEU A 18 -9.80 -3.70 -1.44
CA LEU A 18 -8.45 -3.13 -1.59
C LEU A 18 -8.27 -1.82 -0.82
N GLY A 19 -9.24 -0.91 -0.95
CA GLY A 19 -9.17 0.42 -0.34
C GLY A 19 -9.20 0.37 1.19
N ARG A 20 -10.13 -0.39 1.78
CA ARG A 20 -10.25 -0.50 3.23
C ARG A 20 -9.02 -1.17 3.84
N LEU A 21 -8.55 -2.26 3.22
CA LEU A 21 -7.32 -2.93 3.64
C LEU A 21 -6.11 -1.98 3.58
N ALA A 22 -5.97 -1.21 2.49
CA ALA A 22 -4.85 -0.27 2.35
C ALA A 22 -4.87 0.85 3.41
N VAL A 23 -6.05 1.33 3.83
CA VAL A 23 -6.18 2.34 4.89
C VAL A 23 -5.72 1.77 6.23
N GLU A 24 -6.20 0.58 6.59
CA GLU A 24 -5.83 -0.12 7.82
C GLU A 24 -4.30 -0.32 7.89
N VAL A 25 -3.72 -0.82 6.79
CA VAL A 25 -2.26 -0.98 6.65
C VAL A 25 -1.53 0.35 6.79
N ALA A 26 -2.00 1.44 6.14
CA ALA A 26 -1.33 2.73 6.19
C ALA A 26 -1.35 3.36 7.59
N VAL A 27 -2.42 3.16 8.37
CA VAL A 27 -2.52 3.62 9.76
C VAL A 27 -1.48 2.93 10.63
N LEU A 28 -1.36 1.61 10.53
CA LEU A 28 -0.39 0.80 11.27
C LEU A 28 1.06 1.13 10.87
N LEU A 29 1.33 1.24 9.57
CA LEU A 29 2.66 1.60 9.05
C LEU A 29 3.08 3.01 9.46
N ARG A 30 2.13 3.94 9.64
CA ARG A 30 2.44 5.29 10.13
C ARG A 30 2.58 5.34 11.65
N GLY A 31 1.94 4.40 12.36
CA GLY A 31 1.90 4.36 13.82
C GLY A 31 0.83 5.26 14.43
N LYS A 32 -0.21 5.64 13.67
CA LYS A 32 -1.32 6.48 14.17
C LYS A 32 -2.18 5.80 15.24
N ASN A 33 -2.04 4.49 15.38
CA ASN A 33 -2.66 3.69 16.43
C ASN A 33 -1.97 3.84 17.80
N LYS A 34 -0.76 4.40 17.83
CA LYS A 34 0.01 4.55 19.06
C LYS A 34 -0.14 5.97 19.65
N PRO A 35 -0.28 6.13 20.97
CA PRO A 35 -0.47 7.44 21.60
C PRO A 35 0.76 8.35 21.45
N ASN A 36 1.94 7.76 21.32
CA ASN A 36 3.23 8.40 21.07
C ASN A 36 3.49 8.70 19.58
N PHE A 37 2.42 8.81 18.77
CA PHE A 37 2.51 9.19 17.37
C PHE A 37 2.96 10.65 17.21
N VAL A 38 4.07 10.84 16.50
CA VAL A 38 4.56 12.17 16.12
C VAL A 38 4.90 12.16 14.63
N PRO A 39 4.43 13.15 13.82
CA PRO A 39 4.56 13.10 12.36
C PRO A 39 5.97 12.97 11.80
N TYR A 40 6.99 13.51 12.49
CA TYR A 40 8.39 13.44 12.06
C TYR A 40 9.12 12.18 12.55
N LYS A 41 8.58 11.45 13.53
CA LYS A 41 9.22 10.27 14.13
C LYS A 41 8.63 8.99 13.53
N ASP A 42 9.51 8.05 13.16
CA ASP A 42 9.07 6.78 12.55
C ASP A 42 8.75 5.70 13.61
N VAL A 43 7.59 5.85 14.25
CA VAL A 43 7.09 4.96 15.32
C VAL A 43 6.20 3.79 14.84
N GLY A 44 5.96 3.71 13.54
CA GLY A 44 5.05 2.72 12.95
C GLY A 44 5.52 1.26 13.08
N ASP A 45 4.55 0.36 12.96
CA ASP A 45 4.76 -1.08 13.09
C ASP A 45 5.03 -1.76 11.73
N THR A 46 5.38 -3.05 11.79
CA THR A 46 5.52 -3.90 10.60
C THR A 46 4.19 -4.58 10.33
N VAL A 47 3.75 -4.60 9.08
CA VAL A 47 2.47 -5.20 8.68
C VAL A 47 2.73 -6.29 7.67
N VAL A 48 2.26 -7.49 7.96
CA VAL A 48 2.29 -8.67 7.10
C VAL A 48 0.88 -8.94 6.60
N VAL A 49 0.69 -8.99 5.29
CA VAL A 49 -0.63 -9.28 4.70
C VAL A 49 -0.66 -10.69 4.14
N LYS A 50 -1.61 -11.51 4.59
CA LYS A 50 -1.86 -12.88 4.11
C LYS A 50 -3.00 -12.90 3.09
N ASN A 51 -3.03 -13.95 2.27
CA ASN A 51 -4.08 -14.20 1.26
C ASN A 51 -4.36 -13.03 0.32
N ILE A 52 -3.32 -12.31 -0.09
CA ILE A 52 -3.42 -11.10 -0.94
C ILE A 52 -4.17 -11.39 -2.25
N ASP A 53 -4.06 -12.61 -2.79
CA ASP A 53 -4.72 -13.01 -4.04
C ASP A 53 -6.26 -13.06 -3.93
N LYS A 54 -6.80 -13.21 -2.72
CA LYS A 54 -8.25 -13.29 -2.45
C LYS A 54 -8.92 -11.94 -2.16
N MET A 55 -8.20 -10.83 -2.37
CA MET A 55 -8.74 -9.49 -2.10
C MET A 55 -9.85 -9.12 -3.09
N LYS A 56 -10.87 -8.41 -2.61
CA LYS A 56 -12.05 -8.07 -3.40
C LYS A 56 -11.92 -6.71 -4.09
N PHE A 57 -12.33 -6.68 -5.36
CA PHE A 57 -12.58 -5.46 -6.12
C PHE A 57 -14.08 -5.30 -6.31
N THR A 58 -14.63 -4.14 -5.96
CA THR A 58 -16.07 -3.86 -6.04
C THR A 58 -16.45 -3.35 -7.44
N GLY A 59 -17.54 -3.85 -8.02
CA GLY A 59 -18.07 -3.38 -9.31
C GLY A 59 -17.09 -3.59 -10.48
N ASN A 60 -17.19 -2.75 -11.51
CA ASN A 60 -16.42 -2.91 -12.76
C ASN A 60 -15.00 -2.31 -12.68
N LYS A 61 -14.42 -2.23 -11.48
CA LYS A 61 -13.11 -1.59 -11.26
C LYS A 61 -11.96 -2.34 -11.93
N LEU A 62 -12.08 -3.64 -12.16
CA LEU A 62 -11.06 -4.43 -12.84
C LEU A 62 -10.80 -3.93 -14.26
N GLU A 63 -11.84 -3.47 -14.94
CA GLU A 63 -11.79 -3.04 -16.33
C GLU A 63 -11.66 -1.52 -16.44
N ASN A 64 -12.41 -0.78 -15.61
CA ASN A 64 -12.49 0.68 -15.74
C ASN A 64 -11.31 1.42 -15.08
N LYS A 65 -10.62 0.80 -14.11
CA LYS A 65 -9.53 1.49 -13.40
C LYS A 65 -8.24 1.38 -14.19
N ASN A 66 -7.71 2.53 -14.63
CA ASN A 66 -6.46 2.62 -15.37
C ASN A 66 -5.29 3.06 -14.48
N TYR A 67 -4.14 2.42 -14.67
CA TYR A 67 -2.84 2.85 -14.18
C TYR A 67 -2.10 3.57 -15.28
N PHE A 68 -1.65 4.79 -14.98
CA PHE A 68 -0.84 5.60 -15.88
C PHE A 68 0.60 5.64 -15.41
N HIS A 69 1.53 5.54 -16.35
CA HIS A 69 2.95 5.72 -16.12
C HIS A 69 3.58 6.45 -17.30
N PHE A 70 4.32 7.52 -16.99
CA PHE A 70 5.08 8.27 -17.98
C PHE A 70 6.57 8.05 -17.74
N THR A 71 7.30 7.72 -18.79
CA THR A 71 8.74 7.43 -18.69
C THR A 71 9.62 8.68 -18.69
N GLY A 72 9.08 9.84 -19.08
CA GLY A 72 9.83 11.10 -19.20
C GLY A 72 10.06 11.54 -20.65
N TYR A 73 9.95 10.63 -21.62
CA TYR A 73 10.13 10.92 -23.04
C TYR A 73 8.79 11.32 -23.69
N LEU A 74 8.83 12.24 -24.65
CA LEU A 74 7.65 12.71 -25.39
C LEU A 74 6.90 11.53 -26.03
N GLY A 75 5.57 11.51 -25.91
CA GLY A 75 4.71 10.46 -26.49
C GLY A 75 4.71 9.11 -25.76
N ASN A 76 5.52 8.91 -24.71
CA ASN A 76 5.65 7.61 -24.04
C ASN A 76 4.75 7.47 -22.78
N MET A 77 3.45 7.73 -22.94
CA MET A 77 2.46 7.47 -21.89
C MET A 77 2.00 6.01 -21.95
N LYS A 78 2.27 5.25 -20.89
CA LYS A 78 1.84 3.86 -20.76
C LYS A 78 0.59 3.80 -19.90
N GLN A 79 -0.45 3.17 -20.43
CA GLN A 79 -1.68 2.86 -19.73
C GLN A 79 -1.81 1.35 -19.57
N ALA A 80 -2.31 0.91 -18.42
CA ALA A 80 -2.71 -0.47 -18.20
C ALA A 80 -3.99 -0.49 -17.37
N THR A 81 -4.97 -1.30 -17.76
CA THR A 81 -6.15 -1.56 -16.91
C THR A 81 -5.72 -2.26 -15.61
N LEU A 82 -6.55 -2.19 -14.57
CA LEU A 82 -6.27 -2.85 -13.29
C LEU A 82 -6.12 -4.36 -13.49
N LYS A 83 -6.94 -4.97 -14.36
CA LYS A 83 -6.84 -6.37 -14.76
C LYS A 83 -5.47 -6.68 -15.37
N GLU A 84 -5.05 -5.93 -16.39
CA GLU A 84 -3.72 -6.12 -16.99
C GLU A 84 -2.58 -5.90 -16.01
N PHE A 85 -2.70 -4.87 -15.16
CA PHE A 85 -1.69 -4.55 -14.17
C PHE A 85 -1.55 -5.68 -13.13
N LEU A 86 -2.67 -6.28 -12.71
CA LEU A 86 -2.70 -7.40 -11.80
C LEU A 86 -2.05 -8.65 -12.42
N ILE A 87 -2.30 -8.92 -13.70
CA ILE A 87 -1.65 -10.02 -14.44
C ILE A 87 -0.14 -9.78 -14.57
N LYS A 88 0.28 -8.57 -14.97
CA LYS A 88 1.69 -8.25 -15.25
C LYS A 88 2.56 -8.09 -14.01
N ARG A 89 2.01 -7.57 -12.90
CA ARG A 89 2.77 -7.17 -11.69
C ARG A 89 2.34 -7.90 -10.42
N GLY A 90 1.22 -8.60 -10.45
CA GLY A 90 0.66 -9.30 -9.30
C GLY A 90 -0.11 -8.40 -8.32
N PRO A 91 -0.91 -9.00 -7.44
CA PRO A 91 -1.77 -8.27 -6.49
C PRO A 91 -0.96 -7.59 -5.37
N LYS A 92 0.25 -8.08 -5.06
CA LYS A 92 1.19 -7.43 -4.13
C LYS A 92 1.51 -6.00 -4.55
N GLU A 93 1.81 -5.77 -5.83
CA GLU A 93 2.16 -4.45 -6.33
C GLU A 93 0.94 -3.52 -6.35
N VAL A 94 -0.26 -4.06 -6.62
CA VAL A 94 -1.52 -3.31 -6.54
C VAL A 94 -1.74 -2.78 -5.11
N LEU A 95 -1.61 -3.64 -4.10
CA LEU A 95 -1.75 -3.25 -2.70
C LEU A 95 -0.65 -2.28 -2.29
N ARG A 96 0.60 -2.56 -2.66
CA ARG A 96 1.75 -1.67 -2.38
C ARG A 96 1.54 -0.27 -2.96
N LYS A 97 1.06 -0.14 -4.20
CA LYS A 97 0.75 1.16 -4.80
C LYS A 97 -0.39 1.87 -4.10
N ALA A 98 -1.44 1.15 -3.71
CA ALA A 98 -2.56 1.71 -2.96
C ALA A 98 -2.08 2.28 -1.61
N VAL A 99 -1.32 1.49 -0.84
CA VAL A 99 -0.75 1.91 0.45
C VAL A 99 0.22 3.07 0.29
N MET A 100 1.12 3.01 -0.71
CA MET A 100 2.08 4.09 -0.98
C MET A 100 1.38 5.43 -1.31
N GLY A 101 0.22 5.38 -1.97
CA GLY A 101 -0.62 6.54 -2.22
C GLY A 101 -1.24 7.14 -0.96
N MET A 102 -1.46 6.33 0.09
CA MET A 102 -2.05 6.76 1.36
C MET A 102 -1.03 7.28 2.38
N LEU A 103 0.27 7.04 2.17
CA LEU A 103 1.35 7.56 3.00
C LEU A 103 1.71 9.01 2.63
N CYS A 104 2.08 9.82 3.62
CA CYS A 104 2.53 11.21 3.38
C CYS A 104 3.73 11.23 2.43
N LYS A 105 3.75 12.17 1.48
CA LYS A 105 4.85 12.30 0.49
C LYS A 105 6.08 12.95 1.12
N ASN A 106 6.86 12.18 1.88
CA ASN A 106 8.09 12.65 2.52
C ASN A 106 9.20 11.57 2.45
N LYS A 107 10.38 11.87 3.01
CA LYS A 107 11.52 10.94 3.08
C LYS A 107 11.21 9.68 3.90
N LEU A 108 10.27 9.76 4.86
CA LEU A 108 9.86 8.61 5.67
C LEU A 108 9.05 7.59 4.89
N ARG A 109 8.26 8.02 3.88
CA ARG A 109 7.42 7.13 3.05
C ARG A 109 8.17 5.91 2.52
N ALA A 110 9.37 6.14 1.99
CA ALA A 110 10.22 5.07 1.44
C ALA A 110 10.73 4.09 2.52
N ARG A 111 10.85 4.53 3.77
CA ARG A 111 11.20 3.68 4.91
C ARG A 111 9.98 2.91 5.42
N GLN A 112 8.84 3.60 5.53
CA GLN A 112 7.58 3.02 6.00
C GLN A 112 7.09 1.89 5.08
N ILE A 113 7.13 2.10 3.76
CA ILE A 113 6.66 1.10 2.79
C ILE A 113 7.50 -0.18 2.78
N LYS A 114 8.78 -0.12 3.19
CA LYS A 114 9.65 -1.31 3.30
C LYS A 114 9.23 -2.25 4.44
N ARG A 115 8.40 -1.78 5.37
CA ARG A 115 7.84 -2.58 6.48
C ARG A 115 6.53 -3.30 6.11
N LEU A 116 5.98 -3.03 4.92
CA LEU A 116 4.89 -3.82 4.39
C LEU A 116 5.46 -5.12 3.80
N ARG A 117 5.00 -6.25 4.30
CA ARG A 117 5.42 -7.59 3.88
C ARG A 117 4.26 -8.36 3.26
#